data_AF-A0A351BIP5-F1
#
_entry.id   AF-A0A351BIP5-F1
#
_cell.length_a   1.000
_cell.length_b   1.000
_cell.length_c   1.000
_cell.angle_alpha   90.00
_cell.angle_beta   90.00
_cell.angle_gamma   90.00
#
_symmetry.space_group_name_H-M   'P 1'
#
loop_
_entity.id
_entity.type
_entity.pdbx_description
1 polymer ?
#
loop_
_entity_poly.entity_id
_entity_poly.type
_entity_poly.pdbx_seq_one_letter_code
_entity_poly.pdbx_strand_id
1 'polypeptide(L)' 'MDGTERRRYPEKPARVYLFGTCLIDLFCPQAGLDAVRLLEREGIEVHFPADQTCCGQPAHSSGFPDQARAVALAQLR' A
#
# COMPACT_ATOMS: atom_id res chain seq x y z
N MET A 1 24.33 19.28 -2.26
CA MET A 1 23.23 18.63 -1.51
C MET A 1 23.86 17.45 -0.80
N ASP A 2 24.15 17.62 0.48
CA ASP A 2 24.83 16.63 1.31
C ASP A 2 23.88 15.45 1.59
N GLY A 3 24.17 14.30 1.00
CA GLY A 3 23.33 13.09 1.00
C GLY A 3 23.54 12.17 2.20
N THR A 4 23.93 12.70 3.35
CA THR A 4 24.31 11.90 4.54
C THR A 4 23.26 11.84 5.66
N GLU A 5 22.05 12.37 5.43
CA GLU A 5 20.98 12.22 6.41
C GLU A 5 20.43 10.78 6.35
N ARG A 6 20.94 9.91 7.24
CA ARG A 6 20.41 8.55 7.42
C ARG A 6 18.93 8.64 7.74
N ARG A 7 18.10 8.11 6.83
CA ARG A 7 16.64 7.99 7.03
C ARG A 7 16.37 7.29 8.35
N ARG A 8 15.72 7.97 9.30
CA ARG A 8 15.25 7.36 10.54
C ARG A 8 13.97 6.58 10.25
N TYR A 9 14.01 5.27 10.47
CA TYR A 9 12.83 4.41 10.40
C TYR A 9 12.22 4.23 11.79
N PRO A 10 10.89 4.07 11.90
CA PRO A 10 10.26 3.68 13.16
C PRO A 10 10.72 2.28 13.58
N GLU A 11 10.38 1.89 14.81
CA GLU A 11 10.57 0.51 15.26
C GLU A 11 9.83 -0.49 14.34
N LYS A 12 10.37 -1.70 14.26
CA LYS A 12 9.83 -2.75 13.41
C LYS A 12 8.39 -3.09 13.85
N PRO A 13 7.38 -2.95 12.99
CA PRO A 13 6.01 -3.26 13.35
C PRO A 13 5.80 -4.78 13.44
N ALA A 14 4.90 -5.22 14.31
CA ALA A 14 4.47 -6.62 14.37
C ALA A 14 3.50 -6.99 13.24
N ARG A 15 2.71 -6.01 12.76
CA ARG A 15 1.70 -6.20 11.72
C ARG A 15 1.64 -4.98 10.80
N VAL A 16 1.42 -5.21 9.51
CA VAL A 16 1.23 -4.16 8.51
C VAL A 16 0.00 -4.42 7.66
N TYR A 17 -0.65 -3.35 7.22
CA TYR A 17 -1.65 -3.40 6.16
C TYR A 17 -0.94 -3.23 4.82
N LEU A 18 -1.00 -4.22 3.94
CA LEU A 18 -0.43 -4.12 2.60
C LEU A 18 -1.53 -3.69 1.62
N PHE A 19 -1.37 -2.52 1.01
CA PHE A 19 -2.30 -2.04 -0.01
C PHE A 19 -1.70 -2.30 -1.40
N GLY A 20 -2.21 -3.31 -2.09
CA GLY A 20 -1.65 -3.75 -3.37
C GLY A 20 -1.84 -2.73 -4.48
N THR A 21 -2.94 -1.98 -4.46
CA THR A 21 -3.41 -1.14 -5.57
C THR A 21 -3.72 -1.94 -6.85
N CYS A 22 -4.46 -1.33 -7.77
CA CYS A 22 -4.72 -1.95 -9.07
C CYS A 22 -3.45 -2.13 -9.93
N LEU A 23 -2.41 -1.33 -9.72
CA LEU A 23 -1.21 -1.40 -10.55
C LEU A 23 -0.38 -2.65 -10.28
N ILE A 24 -0.10 -2.95 -9.01
CA ILE A 24 0.63 -4.17 -8.66
C ILE A 24 -0.21 -5.39 -9.03
N ASP A 25 -1.50 -5.38 -8.70
CA ASP A 25 -2.37 -6.53 -8.93
C ASP A 25 -2.50 -6.89 -10.41
N LEU A 26 -2.66 -5.88 -11.29
CA LEU A 26 -2.87 -6.12 -12.72
C LEU A 26 -1.58 -6.24 -13.54
N PHE A 27 -0.53 -5.49 -13.20
CA PHE A 27 0.67 -5.39 -14.05
C PHE A 27 1.91 -6.06 -13.46
N CYS A 28 2.03 -6.10 -12.13
CA CYS A 28 3.22 -6.59 -11.44
C CYS A 28 2.90 -7.53 -10.26
N PRO A 29 2.06 -8.56 -10.42
CA PRO A 29 1.54 -9.33 -9.28
C PRO A 29 2.65 -10.04 -8.49
N GLN A 30 3.72 -10.46 -9.16
CA GLN A 30 4.88 -11.07 -8.49
C GLN A 30 5.56 -10.10 -7.51
N ALA A 31 5.62 -8.80 -7.82
CA ALA A 31 6.19 -7.82 -6.90
C ALA A 31 5.37 -7.70 -5.61
N GLY A 32 4.05 -7.82 -5.69
CA GLY A 32 3.17 -7.87 -4.52
C GLY A 32 3.42 -9.12 -3.66
N LEU A 33 3.49 -10.30 -4.30
CA LEU A 33 3.79 -11.55 -3.60
C LEU A 33 5.17 -11.55 -2.96
N ASP A 34 6.19 -11.02 -3.64
CA ASP A 34 7.54 -10.93 -3.10
C ASP A 34 7.62 -9.93 -1.93
N ALA A 35 6.84 -8.85 -1.96
CA ALA A 35 6.69 -7.94 -0.82
C ALA A 35 6.07 -8.64 0.39
N VAL A 36 4.99 -9.42 0.20
CA VAL A 36 4.39 -10.23 1.27
C VAL A 36 5.42 -11.19 1.85
N ARG A 37 6.08 -11.98 1.01
CA ARG A 37 7.11 -12.97 1.43
C ARG A 37 8.25 -12.30 2.19
N LEU A 38 8.69 -11.11 1.78
CA LEU A 38 9.73 -10.36 2.47
C LEU A 38 9.27 -9.96 3.88
N LEU A 39 8.08 -9.37 4.00
CA LEU A 39 7.54 -8.91 5.28
C LEU A 39 7.31 -10.08 6.24
N GLU A 40 6.70 -11.17 5.77
CA GLU A 40 6.43 -12.35 6.60
C GLU A 40 7.72 -13.07 7.02
N ARG A 41 8.74 -13.14 6.14
CA ARG A 41 10.05 -13.69 6.50
C ARG A 41 10.73 -12.87 7.60
N GLU A 42 10.49 -11.56 7.62
CA GLU A 42 10.92 -10.70 8.72
C GLU A 42 10.04 -10.86 9.97
N GLY A 43 9.07 -11.77 10.01
CA GLY A 43 8.19 -11.98 11.16
C GLY A 43 7.17 -10.85 11.34
N ILE A 44 6.84 -10.14 10.27
CA ILE A 44 5.78 -9.13 10.25
C ILE A 44 4.52 -9.79 9.68
N GLU A 45 3.42 -9.74 10.43
CA GLU A 45 2.11 -10.19 9.94
C GLU A 45 1.60 -9.24 8.83
N VAL A 46 1.26 -9.79 7.68
CA VAL A 46 0.71 -9.00 6.57
C VAL A 46 -0.81 -9.15 6.51
N HIS A 47 -1.50 -8.04 6.75
CA HIS A 47 -2.94 -7.95 6.52
C HIS A 47 -3.20 -7.45 5.10
N PHE A 48 -3.81 -8.31 4.29
CA PHE A 48 -4.25 -7.98 2.93
C PHE A 48 -5.73 -8.34 2.78
N PRO A 49 -6.66 -7.37 2.95
CA PRO A 49 -8.09 -7.62 2.77
C PRO A 49 -8.42 -8.07 1.34
N ALA A 50 -9.19 -9.15 1.22
CA ALA A 50 -9.60 -9.69 -0.08
C ALA A 50 -10.53 -8.77 -0.86
N ASP A 51 -11.18 -7.82 -0.20
CA ASP A 51 -12.10 -6.84 -0.79
C ASP A 51 -11.48 -5.45 -0.98
N GLN A 52 -10.15 -5.36 -1.02
CA GLN A 52 -9.47 -4.16 -1.49
C GLN A 52 -9.93 -3.77 -2.89
N THR A 53 -10.16 -2.48 -3.10
CA THR A 53 -10.60 -1.90 -4.37
C THR A 53 -9.77 -0.67 -4.72
N CYS A 54 -10.37 0.32 -5.39
CA CYS A 54 -9.64 1.44 -5.96
C CYS A 54 -9.08 2.39 -4.90
N CYS A 55 -7.85 2.84 -5.10
CA CYS A 55 -7.20 3.87 -4.29
C CYS A 55 -7.78 5.29 -4.49
N GLY A 56 -8.64 5.47 -5.50
CA GLY A 56 -9.21 6.76 -5.88
C GLY A 56 -8.33 7.62 -6.79
N GLN A 57 -7.13 7.17 -7.17
CA GLN A 57 -6.21 7.95 -8.02
C GLN A 57 -6.86 8.43 -9.33
N PRO A 58 -7.59 7.61 -10.11
CA PRO A 58 -8.19 8.08 -11.37
C PRO A 58 -9.16 9.24 -11.16
N ALA A 59 -10.08 9.12 -10.21
CA ALA A 59 -11.03 10.18 -9.87
C ALA A 59 -10.30 11.46 -9.40
N HIS A 60 -9.25 11.30 -8.58
CA HIS A 60 -8.45 12.43 -8.12
C HIS A 60 -7.78 13.18 -9.28
N SER A 61 -7.10 12.46 -10.17
CA SER A 61 -6.42 13.07 -11.33
C SER A 61 -7.38 13.69 -12.35
N SER A 62 -8.65 13.28 -12.36
CA SER A 62 -9.70 13.82 -13.24
C SER A 62 -10.50 14.97 -12.63
N GLY A 63 -10.13 15.47 -11.44
CA GLY A 63 -10.79 16.62 -10.81
C GLY A 63 -11.99 16.28 -9.93
N PHE A 64 -12.12 15.03 -9.46
CA PHE A 64 -13.21 14.54 -8.62
C PHE A 64 -12.72 14.14 -7.21
N PRO A 65 -12.33 15.11 -6.35
CA PRO A 65 -11.67 14.84 -5.07
C PRO A 65 -12.60 14.16 -4.06
N ASP A 66 -13.90 14.50 -4.03
CA ASP A 66 -14.85 13.92 -3.08
C ASP A 66 -15.12 12.45 -3.40
N GLN A 67 -15.26 12.11 -4.68
CA GLN A 67 -15.41 10.74 -5.16
C GLN A 67 -14.15 9.92 -4.87
N ALA A 68 -12.97 10.50 -5.11
CA ALA A 68 -11.70 9.86 -4.78
C ALA A 68 -11.59 9.57 -3.27
N ARG A 69 -11.97 10.52 -2.43
CA ARG A 69 -11.97 10.36 -0.97
C ARG A 69 -12.96 9.27 -0.53
N ALA A 70 -14.16 9.24 -1.11
CA ALA A 70 -15.17 8.26 -0.77
C ALA A 70 -14.68 6.81 -1.00
N VAL A 71 -14.05 6.54 -2.16
CA VAL A 71 -13.53 5.18 -2.46
C VAL A 71 -12.28 4.84 -1.65
N ALA A 72 -11.40 5.81 -1.39
CA ALA A 72 -10.20 5.60 -0.58
C ALA A 72 -10.54 5.27 0.89
N LEU A 73 -11.57 5.92 1.45
CA LEU A 73 -12.04 5.63 2.81
C LEU A 73 -12.52 4.19 2.97
N ALA A 74 -13.08 3.58 1.93
CA ALA A 74 -13.53 2.18 1.99
C ALA A 74 -12.38 1.18 2.21
N GLN A 75 -11.12 1.59 1.97
CA GLN A 75 -9.93 0.75 2.13
C GLN A 75 -9.34 0.77 3.55
N LEU A 76 -9.70 1.76 4.37
CA LEU A 76 -9.13 1.95 5.71
C LEU A 76 -9.82 1.07 6.77
N ARG A 77 -9.71 -0.25 6.61
CA ARG A 77 -10.31 -1.25 7.49
C ARG A 77 -9.27 -2.01 8.30
#